data_AF-A0A350H917-F1
#
_entry.id   AF-A0A350H917-F1
#
_cell.length_a   1.000
_cell.length_b   1.000
_cell.length_c   1.000
_cell.angle_alpha   90.00
_cell.angle_beta   90.00
_cell.angle_gamma   90.00
#
_symmetry.space_group_name_H-M   'P 1'
#
loop_
_entity.id
_entity.type
_entity.pdbx_description
1 polymer ?
#
loop_
_entity_poly.entity_id
_entity_poly.type
_entity_poly.pdbx_seq_one_letter_code
_entity_poly.pdbx_strand_id
1 'polypeptide(L)'
;MNSVKFNVDFPQELSRGKLLLKTFLGWLYIGIPHGIILGILGFIASVMTFLAWWVILFTGKYPKGMFDFVVNVMKWGYRVTAYMGLMTDVMPPYAMESPESPVKLEIVYPESLSRGKLLLKTFFGWLYVGIPHGIILGVLGILAELIIFICWFIILFTGKFPEGMFKLVVGYFRWATRVGAYYGLMTDEYPPFSLD
;
A
#
# COMPACT_ATOMS: atom_id res chain seq x y z
N MET A 1 17.27 8.51 -6.45
CA MET A 1 16.47 9.01 -5.31
C MET A 1 15.20 8.15 -5.31
N ASN A 2 14.85 7.43 -4.24
CA ASN A 2 13.71 6.49 -4.29
C ASN A 2 12.43 7.22 -4.72
N SER A 3 11.85 6.82 -5.86
CA SER A 3 10.65 7.46 -6.41
C SER A 3 9.36 7.18 -5.62
N VAL A 4 9.43 6.28 -4.64
CA VAL A 4 8.28 5.82 -3.84
C VAL A 4 8.65 5.87 -2.36
N LYS A 5 7.88 6.59 -1.58
CA LYS A 5 8.01 6.69 -0.13
C LYS A 5 6.69 6.31 0.53
N PHE A 6 6.76 5.36 1.45
CA PHE A 6 5.63 4.93 2.27
C PHE A 6 6.04 4.95 3.74
N ASN A 7 5.19 5.52 4.58
CA ASN A 7 5.35 5.52 6.02
C ASN A 7 3.99 5.51 6.72
N VAL A 8 3.97 4.96 7.93
CA VAL A 8 2.87 5.14 8.88
C VAL A 8 3.44 5.77 10.14
N ASP A 9 2.82 6.83 10.62
CA ASP A 9 3.24 7.48 11.86
C ASP A 9 3.07 6.52 13.05
N PHE A 10 4.11 6.40 13.87
CA PHE A 10 4.10 5.48 15.00
C PHE A 10 3.12 5.96 16.09
N PRO A 11 2.14 5.12 16.49
CA PRO A 11 1.19 5.49 17.55
C PRO A 11 1.88 5.38 18.91
N GLN A 12 1.88 6.47 19.68
CA GLN A 12 2.43 6.46 21.05
C GLN A 12 1.60 5.55 21.98
N GLU A 13 0.28 5.57 21.81
CA GLU A 13 -0.66 4.70 22.51
C GLU A 13 -1.80 4.30 21.60
N LEU A 14 -2.39 3.13 21.88
CA LEU A 14 -3.54 2.57 21.20
C LEU A 14 -4.62 2.21 22.22
N SER A 15 -5.87 2.50 21.87
CA SER A 15 -7.03 2.25 22.71
C SER A 15 -7.42 0.77 22.67
N ARG A 16 -7.44 0.14 23.85
CA ARG A 16 -7.92 -1.24 24.05
C ARG A 16 -9.38 -1.42 23.63
N GLY A 17 -10.22 -0.42 23.89
CA GLY A 17 -11.62 -0.45 23.46
C GLY A 17 -11.75 -0.46 21.95
N LYS A 18 -10.99 0.41 21.26
CA LYS A 18 -10.94 0.42 19.79
C LYS A 18 -10.34 -0.86 19.23
N LEU A 19 -9.30 -1.43 19.88
CA LEU A 19 -8.73 -2.72 19.50
C LEU A 19 -9.82 -3.80 19.45
N LEU A 20 -10.59 -3.97 20.52
CA LEU A 20 -11.67 -4.97 20.58
C LEU A 20 -12.77 -4.66 19.55
N LEU A 21 -13.16 -3.39 19.42
CA LEU A 21 -14.14 -2.95 18.42
C LEU A 21 -13.72 -3.31 16.99
N LYS A 22 -12.47 -3.02 16.61
CA LYS A 22 -11.93 -3.37 15.29
C LYS A 22 -11.89 -4.88 15.07
N THR A 23 -11.54 -5.63 16.11
CA THR A 23 -11.40 -7.09 16.03
C THR A 23 -12.74 -7.77 15.76
N PHE A 24 -13.78 -7.41 16.53
CA PHE A 24 -15.06 -8.10 16.46
C PHE A 24 -16.04 -7.46 15.45
N LEU A 25 -15.97 -6.14 15.28
CA LEU A 25 -16.93 -5.38 14.46
C LEU A 25 -16.27 -4.59 13.32
N GLY A 26 -14.94 -4.48 13.28
CA GLY A 26 -14.22 -3.70 12.25
C GLY A 26 -14.53 -4.15 10.83
N TRP A 27 -14.70 -5.46 10.61
CA TRP A 27 -15.12 -5.99 9.31
C TRP A 27 -16.49 -5.46 8.86
N LEU A 28 -17.41 -5.17 9.80
CA LEU A 28 -18.77 -4.70 9.50
C LEU A 28 -18.81 -3.20 9.22
N TYR A 29 -18.16 -2.37 10.04
CA TYR A 29 -18.27 -0.90 9.92
C TYR A 29 -17.15 -0.23 9.11
N ILE A 30 -16.00 -0.90 8.93
CA ILE A 30 -14.91 -0.46 8.04
C ILE A 30 -14.78 -1.43 6.87
N GLY A 31 -14.62 -2.72 7.14
CA GLY A 31 -14.29 -3.72 6.13
C GLY A 31 -15.27 -3.74 4.96
N ILE A 32 -16.56 -3.92 5.22
CA ILE A 32 -17.60 -3.97 4.19
C ILE A 32 -17.78 -2.61 3.49
N PRO A 33 -18.04 -1.48 4.18
CA PRO A 33 -18.28 -0.21 3.52
C PRO A 33 -17.09 0.28 2.68
N HIS A 34 -15.89 0.25 3.24
CA HIS A 34 -14.68 0.63 2.50
C HIS A 34 -14.33 -0.41 1.45
N GLY A 35 -14.52 -1.69 1.72
CA GLY A 35 -14.22 -2.78 0.79
C GLY A 35 -15.03 -2.71 -0.50
N ILE A 36 -16.34 -2.41 -0.42
CA ILE A 36 -17.18 -2.23 -1.60
C ILE A 36 -16.70 -1.04 -2.43
N ILE A 37 -16.48 0.11 -1.80
CA ILE A 37 -16.05 1.34 -2.48
C ILE A 37 -14.67 1.16 -3.10
N LEU A 38 -13.69 0.65 -2.33
CA LEU A 38 -12.34 0.39 -2.81
C LEU A 38 -12.31 -0.72 -3.86
N GLY A 39 -13.23 -1.68 -3.84
CA GLY A 39 -13.40 -2.67 -4.90
C GLY A 39 -13.77 -2.01 -6.22
N ILE A 40 -14.77 -1.11 -6.20
CA ILE A 40 -15.18 -0.34 -7.38
C ILE A 40 -14.05 0.59 -7.85
N LEU A 41 -13.47 1.37 -6.94
CA LEU A 41 -12.37 2.29 -7.26
C LEU A 41 -11.13 1.54 -7.76
N GLY A 42 -10.83 0.37 -7.20
CA GLY A 42 -9.74 -0.51 -7.62
C GLY A 42 -9.97 -1.08 -9.02
N PHE A 43 -11.21 -1.45 -9.35
CA PHE A 43 -11.57 -1.83 -10.71
C PHE A 43 -11.41 -0.67 -11.70
N ILE A 44 -11.86 0.54 -11.32
CA ILE A 44 -11.63 1.74 -12.16
C ILE A 44 -10.13 2.01 -12.31
N ALA A 45 -9.35 1.87 -11.25
CA ALA A 45 -7.90 2.05 -11.26
C ALA A 45 -7.19 1.03 -12.16
N SER A 46 -7.65 -0.22 -12.21
CA SER A 46 -7.08 -1.24 -13.10
C SER A 46 -7.40 -0.94 -14.56
N VAL A 47 -8.63 -0.51 -14.88
CA VAL A 47 -9.00 -0.03 -16.22
C VAL A 47 -8.16 1.18 -16.61
N MET A 48 -7.98 2.15 -15.71
CA MET A 48 -7.13 3.32 -15.96
C MET A 48 -5.67 2.94 -16.19
N THR A 49 -5.13 2.00 -15.42
CA THR A 49 -3.75 1.51 -15.60
C THR A 49 -3.58 0.79 -16.94
N PHE A 50 -4.59 0.01 -17.35
CA PHE A 50 -4.61 -0.63 -18.67
C PHE A 50 -4.66 0.40 -19.81
N LEU A 51 -5.49 1.44 -19.70
CA LEU A 51 -5.51 2.54 -20.67
C LEU A 51 -4.19 3.32 -20.66
N ALA A 52 -3.62 3.58 -19.48
CA ALA A 52 -2.33 4.23 -19.32
C ALA A 52 -1.21 3.43 -19.99
N TRP A 53 -1.25 2.09 -19.96
CA TRP A 53 -0.29 1.25 -20.66
C TRP A 53 -0.20 1.60 -22.15
N TRP A 54 -1.34 1.75 -22.83
CA TRP A 54 -1.37 2.16 -24.25
C TRP A 54 -0.85 3.57 -24.45
N VAL A 55 -1.25 4.51 -23.58
CA VAL A 55 -0.78 5.90 -23.70
C VAL A 55 0.73 5.97 -23.49
N ILE A 56 1.29 5.25 -22.53
CA ILE A 56 2.73 5.19 -22.28
C ILE A 56 3.44 4.52 -23.46
N LEU A 57 2.88 3.47 -24.05
CA LEU A 57 3.48 2.80 -25.21
C LEU A 57 3.72 3.79 -26.36
N PHE A 58 2.73 4.63 -26.69
CA PHE A 58 2.85 5.58 -27.79
C PHE A 58 3.58 6.87 -27.39
N THR A 59 3.26 7.43 -26.22
CA THR A 59 3.71 8.78 -25.83
C THR A 59 4.88 8.78 -24.86
N GLY A 60 5.12 7.69 -24.14
CA GLY A 60 6.07 7.62 -23.03
C GLY A 60 5.60 8.36 -21.79
N LYS A 61 4.34 8.82 -21.73
CA LYS A 61 3.79 9.58 -20.60
C LYS A 61 2.63 8.85 -19.95
N TYR A 62 2.62 8.82 -18.62
CA TYR A 62 1.47 8.36 -17.85
C TYR A 62 0.46 9.52 -17.77
N PRO A 63 -0.81 9.37 -18.21
CA PRO A 63 -1.79 10.44 -18.09
C PRO A 63 -1.95 10.92 -16.63
N LYS A 64 -1.63 12.19 -16.36
CA LYS A 64 -1.53 12.73 -14.99
C LYS A 64 -2.79 12.48 -14.14
N GLY A 65 -3.98 12.71 -14.70
CA GLY A 65 -5.24 12.45 -14.00
C GLY A 65 -5.47 10.98 -13.64
N MET A 66 -5.06 10.04 -14.50
CA MET A 66 -5.11 8.60 -14.19
C MET A 66 -4.09 8.25 -13.11
N PHE A 67 -2.89 8.82 -13.17
CA PHE A 67 -1.84 8.59 -12.18
C PHE A 67 -2.32 9.03 -10.79
N ASP A 68 -2.79 10.27 -10.68
CA ASP A 68 -3.25 10.84 -9.42
C ASP A 68 -4.43 10.07 -8.85
N PHE A 69 -5.35 9.61 -9.70
CA PHE A 69 -6.45 8.74 -9.29
C PHE A 69 -5.94 7.43 -8.68
N VAL A 70 -5.09 6.68 -9.39
CA VAL A 70 -4.58 5.38 -8.90
C VAL A 70 -3.80 5.56 -7.60
N VAL A 71 -2.94 6.58 -7.50
CA VAL A 71 -2.19 6.91 -6.28
C VAL A 71 -3.14 7.24 -5.11
N ASN A 72 -4.20 8.01 -5.35
CA ASN A 72 -5.17 8.34 -4.32
C ASN A 72 -6.02 7.14 -3.88
N VAL A 73 -6.35 6.21 -4.79
CA VAL A 73 -6.96 4.92 -4.43
C VAL A 73 -6.01 4.10 -3.56
N MET A 74 -4.72 4.02 -3.90
CA MET A 74 -3.72 3.34 -3.08
C MET A 74 -3.61 3.96 -1.69
N LYS A 75 -3.53 5.29 -1.58
CA LYS A 75 -3.52 6.02 -0.30
C LYS A 75 -4.73 5.65 0.56
N TRP A 76 -5.93 5.59 -0.04
CA TRP A 76 -7.13 5.18 0.67
C TRP A 76 -7.04 3.72 1.13
N GLY A 77 -6.66 2.81 0.25
CA GLY A 77 -6.43 1.40 0.61
C GLY A 77 -5.51 1.26 1.82
N TYR A 78 -4.35 1.93 1.82
CA TYR A 78 -3.41 1.88 2.94
C TYR A 78 -3.95 2.50 4.23
N ARG A 79 -4.81 3.53 4.18
CA ARG A 79 -5.50 4.04 5.39
C ARG A 79 -6.37 2.97 6.04
N VAL A 80 -7.10 2.21 5.22
CA VAL A 80 -7.94 1.09 5.71
C VAL A 80 -7.05 -0.03 6.26
N THR A 81 -6.00 -0.41 5.53
CA THR A 81 -5.04 -1.43 5.96
C THR A 81 -4.36 -1.05 7.27
N ALA A 82 -3.88 0.19 7.44
CA ALA A 82 -3.23 0.63 8.66
C ALA A 82 -4.19 0.62 9.87
N TYR A 83 -5.45 1.03 9.67
CA TYR A 83 -6.46 0.99 10.73
C TYR A 83 -6.81 -0.44 11.15
N MET A 84 -7.08 -1.31 10.18
CA MET A 84 -7.45 -2.71 10.43
C MET A 84 -6.25 -3.55 10.91
N GLY A 85 -5.04 -3.21 10.47
CA GLY A 85 -3.77 -3.81 10.90
C GLY A 85 -3.23 -3.29 12.23
N LEU A 86 -4.06 -2.61 13.03
CA LEU A 86 -3.74 -2.12 14.38
C LEU A 86 -2.64 -1.05 14.44
N MET A 87 -2.22 -0.49 13.31
CA MET A 87 -1.13 0.48 13.22
C MET A 87 -1.58 1.90 13.60
N THR A 88 -2.89 2.16 13.63
CA THR A 88 -3.45 3.46 14.02
C THR A 88 -4.88 3.34 14.53
N ASP A 89 -5.27 4.27 15.40
CA ASP A 89 -6.65 4.45 15.90
C ASP A 89 -7.43 5.55 15.17
N VAL A 90 -6.82 6.20 14.18
CA VAL A 90 -7.44 7.21 13.33
C VAL A 90 -8.28 6.51 12.26
N MET A 91 -9.59 6.69 12.30
CA MET A 91 -10.52 6.07 11.36
C MET A 91 -10.27 6.57 9.93
N PRO A 92 -10.28 5.69 8.91
CA PRO A 92 -10.10 6.10 7.53
C PRO A 92 -11.30 6.93 7.04
N PRO A 93 -11.10 8.18 6.59
CA PRO A 93 -12.19 8.99 6.04
C PRO A 93 -12.66 8.43 4.69
N TYR A 94 -13.91 8.71 4.33
CA TYR A 94 -14.44 8.44 2.99
C TYR A 94 -14.03 9.53 2.01
N ALA A 95 -12.73 9.65 1.78
CA ALA A 95 -12.14 10.67 0.94
C ALA A 95 -10.90 10.15 0.22
N MET A 96 -10.65 10.66 -0.99
CA MET A 96 -9.46 10.37 -1.77
C MET A 96 -8.20 10.95 -1.11
N GLU A 97 -8.32 12.18 -0.60
CA GLU A 97 -7.24 12.91 0.05
C GLU A 97 -7.54 13.13 1.54
N SER A 98 -6.49 13.08 2.36
CA SER A 98 -6.56 13.28 3.80
C SER A 98 -5.18 13.75 4.29
N PRO A 99 -4.93 15.07 4.32
CA PRO A 99 -3.62 15.63 4.67
C PRO A 99 -3.13 15.24 6.08
N GLU A 100 -4.06 15.11 7.03
CA GLU A 100 -3.77 14.74 8.42
C GLU A 100 -3.68 13.22 8.65
N SER A 101 -3.67 12.42 7.58
CA SER A 101 -3.61 10.98 7.71
C SER A 101 -2.28 10.51 8.31
N PRO A 102 -2.30 9.54 9.25
CA PRO A 102 -1.07 8.91 9.73
C PRO A 102 -0.36 8.10 8.65
N VAL A 103 -1.04 7.76 7.55
CA VAL A 103 -0.47 7.04 6.41
C VAL A 103 0.02 8.03 5.36
N LYS A 104 1.33 7.99 5.10
CA LYS A 104 2.02 8.88 4.16
C LYS A 104 2.52 8.05 2.99
N LEU A 105 1.91 8.23 1.83
CA LEU A 105 2.36 7.65 0.56
C LEU A 105 2.64 8.78 -0.42
N GLU A 106 3.88 8.87 -0.87
CA GLU A 106 4.36 9.80 -1.90
C GLU A 106 4.97 8.97 -3.03
N ILE A 107 4.43 9.14 -4.24
CA ILE A 107 4.96 8.56 -5.46
C ILE A 107 5.27 9.72 -6.40
N VAL A 108 6.55 9.90 -6.71
CA VAL A 108 7.01 10.96 -7.61
C VAL A 108 6.45 10.67 -9.00
N TYR A 109 5.77 11.65 -9.59
CA TYR A 109 5.26 11.53 -10.95
C TYR A 109 6.43 11.45 -11.95
N PRO A 110 6.49 10.40 -12.81
CA PRO A 110 7.53 10.29 -13.81
C PRO A 110 7.23 11.20 -15.01
N GLU A 111 8.13 12.13 -15.32
CA GLU A 111 7.99 13.01 -16.50
C GLU A 111 8.00 12.23 -17.83
N SER A 112 8.68 11.09 -17.85
CA SER A 112 8.64 10.13 -18.94
C SER A 112 8.95 8.72 -18.45
N LEU A 113 8.45 7.73 -19.20
CA LEU A 113 8.65 6.30 -18.97
C LEU A 113 9.20 5.67 -20.26
N SER A 114 10.10 4.70 -20.08
CA SER A 114 10.69 3.94 -21.17
C SER A 114 9.71 2.90 -21.71
N ARG A 115 9.40 3.01 -22.99
CA ARG A 115 8.59 2.05 -23.74
C ARG A 115 9.22 0.65 -23.75
N GLY A 116 10.55 0.57 -23.84
CA GLY A 116 11.26 -0.69 -23.76
C GLY A 116 11.10 -1.37 -22.39
N LYS A 117 11.22 -0.60 -21.30
CA LYS A 117 10.95 -1.11 -19.95
C LYS A 117 9.48 -1.49 -19.76
N LEU A 118 8.54 -0.71 -20.31
CA LEU A 118 7.12 -1.05 -20.31
C LEU A 118 6.88 -2.44 -20.91
N LEU A 119 7.39 -2.71 -22.11
CA LEU A 119 7.24 -4.01 -22.77
C LEU A 119 7.96 -5.13 -21.99
N LEU A 120 9.18 -4.86 -21.50
CA LEU A 120 9.93 -5.80 -20.67
C LEU A 120 9.15 -6.19 -19.40
N LYS A 121 8.53 -5.23 -18.70
CA LYS A 121 7.66 -5.48 -17.55
C LYS A 121 6.43 -6.31 -17.94
N THR A 122 5.81 -5.98 -19.06
CA THR A 122 4.57 -6.63 -19.52
C THR A 122 4.80 -8.11 -19.82
N PHE A 123 5.85 -8.44 -20.58
CA PHE A 123 6.08 -9.82 -21.03
C PHE A 123 6.94 -10.64 -20.07
N PHE A 124 7.88 -10.02 -19.37
CA PHE A 124 8.86 -10.73 -18.54
C PHE A 124 8.88 -10.28 -17.08
N GLY A 125 8.13 -9.24 -16.69
CA GLY A 125 8.10 -8.71 -15.32
C GLY A 125 7.73 -9.77 -14.29
N TRP A 126 6.77 -10.63 -14.62
CA TRP A 126 6.37 -11.75 -13.76
C TRP A 126 7.54 -12.69 -13.40
N LEU A 127 8.54 -12.83 -14.30
CA LEU A 127 9.71 -13.69 -14.08
C LEU A 127 10.78 -13.00 -13.23
N TYR A 128 11.22 -11.79 -13.59
CA TYR A 128 12.38 -11.14 -12.94
C TYR A 128 12.01 -10.19 -11.78
N VAL A 129 10.73 -9.83 -11.65
CA VAL A 129 10.18 -9.10 -10.47
C VAL A 129 9.19 -9.99 -9.74
N GLY A 130 8.22 -10.57 -10.45
CA GLY A 130 7.11 -11.30 -9.84
C GLY A 130 7.55 -12.47 -8.98
N ILE A 131 8.37 -13.38 -9.51
CA ILE A 131 8.89 -14.53 -8.77
C ILE A 131 9.78 -14.10 -7.58
N PRO A 132 10.87 -13.33 -7.77
CA PRO A 132 11.80 -13.09 -6.66
C PRO A 132 11.18 -12.19 -5.58
N HIS A 133 10.44 -11.14 -5.94
CA HIS A 133 9.75 -10.32 -4.95
C HIS A 133 8.55 -11.05 -4.35
N GLY A 134 7.78 -11.77 -5.16
CA GLY A 134 6.57 -12.46 -4.72
C GLY A 134 6.84 -13.54 -3.67
N ILE A 135 7.91 -14.32 -3.83
CA ILE A 135 8.30 -15.33 -2.83
C ILE A 135 8.66 -14.66 -1.51
N ILE A 136 9.54 -13.64 -1.53
CA ILE A 136 10.02 -13.03 -0.29
C ILE A 136 8.93 -12.20 0.38
N LEU A 137 8.17 -11.41 -0.39
CA LEU A 137 7.02 -10.66 0.14
C LEU A 137 5.91 -11.59 0.62
N GLY A 138 5.73 -12.78 0.01
CA GLY A 138 4.79 -13.78 0.52
C GLY A 138 5.18 -14.26 1.93
N VAL A 139 6.45 -14.62 2.12
CA VAL A 139 6.96 -15.01 3.45
C VAL A 139 6.89 -13.84 4.45
N LEU A 140 7.30 -12.64 4.04
CA LEU A 140 7.24 -11.46 4.89
C LEU A 140 5.80 -11.04 5.23
N GLY A 141 4.85 -11.27 4.32
CA GLY A 141 3.43 -11.03 4.56
C GLY A 141 2.89 -11.93 5.67
N ILE A 142 3.18 -13.22 5.61
CA ILE A 142 2.84 -14.18 6.69
C ILE A 142 3.48 -13.76 8.01
N LEU A 143 4.74 -13.34 7.98
CA LEU A 143 5.43 -12.83 9.16
C LEU A 143 4.76 -11.56 9.70
N ALA A 144 4.37 -10.62 8.83
CA ALA A 144 3.70 -9.39 9.22
C ALA A 144 2.32 -9.67 9.86
N GLU A 145 1.55 -10.60 9.31
CA GLU A 145 0.28 -11.05 9.89
C GLU A 145 0.46 -11.70 11.26
N LEU A 146 1.46 -12.58 11.39
CA LEU A 146 1.81 -13.19 12.68
C LEU A 146 2.23 -12.12 13.71
N ILE A 147 3.02 -11.13 13.28
CA ILE A 147 3.40 -10.01 14.13
C ILE A 147 2.18 -9.20 14.55
N ILE A 148 1.25 -8.88 13.64
CA ILE A 148 0.01 -8.15 13.98
C ILE A 148 -0.82 -8.96 14.98
N PHE A 149 -0.93 -10.27 14.80
CA PHE A 149 -1.62 -11.16 15.72
C PHE A 149 -0.97 -11.18 17.12
N ILE A 150 0.35 -11.27 17.21
CA ILE A 150 1.07 -11.15 18.50
C ILE A 150 0.86 -9.75 19.11
N CYS A 151 0.98 -8.71 18.29
CA CYS A 151 0.78 -7.32 18.71
C CYS A 151 -0.63 -7.07 19.23
N TRP A 152 -1.65 -7.78 18.73
CA TRP A 152 -3.00 -7.71 19.27
C TRP A 152 -3.02 -8.00 20.77
N PHE A 153 -2.36 -9.07 21.23
CA PHE A 153 -2.27 -9.39 22.66
C PHE A 153 -1.45 -8.34 23.42
N ILE A 154 -0.32 -7.92 22.86
CA ILE A 154 0.54 -6.91 23.50
C ILE A 154 -0.22 -5.61 23.69
N ILE A 155 -0.93 -5.13 22.68
CA ILE A 155 -1.74 -3.89 22.74
C ILE A 155 -2.90 -4.07 23.72
N LEU A 156 -3.53 -5.25 23.79
CA LEU A 156 -4.61 -5.50 24.74
C LEU A 156 -4.16 -5.24 26.19
N PHE A 157 -2.99 -5.74 26.58
CA PHE A 157 -2.48 -5.58 27.94
C PHE A 157 -1.78 -4.23 28.15
N THR A 158 -0.92 -3.82 27.21
CA THR A 158 -0.03 -2.67 27.38
C THR A 158 -0.54 -1.36 26.78
N GLY A 159 -1.45 -1.43 25.81
CA GLY A 159 -1.87 -0.28 25.00
C GLY A 159 -0.80 0.21 24.01
N LYS A 160 0.30 -0.54 23.81
CA LYS A 160 1.44 -0.12 23.00
C LYS A 160 1.76 -1.12 21.91
N PHE A 161 2.09 -0.61 20.72
CA PHE A 161 2.65 -1.41 19.63
C PHE A 161 4.18 -1.44 19.80
N PRO A 162 4.84 -2.61 19.93
CA PRO A 162 6.29 -2.66 20.03
C PRO A 162 6.97 -2.03 18.80
N GLU A 163 7.85 -1.05 19.02
CA GLU A 163 8.47 -0.28 17.93
C GLU A 163 9.19 -1.14 16.88
N GLY A 164 9.95 -2.15 17.31
CA GLY A 164 10.67 -3.03 16.38
C GLY A 164 9.72 -3.82 15.46
N MET A 165 8.62 -4.33 16.01
CA MET A 165 7.58 -5.03 15.27
C MET A 165 6.85 -4.08 14.32
N PHE A 166 6.53 -2.87 14.78
CA PHE A 166 5.90 -1.84 13.95
C PHE A 166 6.78 -1.48 12.74
N LYS A 167 8.08 -1.24 12.97
CA LYS A 167 9.05 -0.92 11.91
C LYS A 167 9.14 -2.03 10.87
N LEU A 168 9.09 -3.30 11.30
CA LEU A 168 9.10 -4.45 10.37
C LEU A 168 7.83 -4.48 9.52
N VAL A 169 6.64 -4.34 10.12
CA VAL A 169 5.37 -4.30 9.40
C VAL A 169 5.30 -3.13 8.42
N VAL A 170 5.71 -1.91 8.84
CA VAL A 170 5.82 -0.75 7.94
C VAL A 170 6.81 -1.02 6.81
N GLY A 171 7.96 -1.63 7.12
CA GLY A 171 8.97 -1.94 6.12
C GLY A 171 8.49 -2.94 5.08
N TYR A 172 7.71 -3.94 5.49
CA TYR A 172 7.02 -4.85 4.57
C TYR A 172 6.11 -4.08 3.61
N PHE A 173 5.23 -3.22 4.14
CA PHE A 173 4.34 -2.41 3.29
C PHE A 173 5.11 -1.45 2.39
N ARG A 174 6.22 -0.88 2.86
CA ARG A 174 7.08 0.00 2.06
C ARG A 174 7.68 -0.74 0.87
N TRP A 175 8.15 -1.96 1.08
CA TRP A 175 8.64 -2.81 0.01
C TRP A 175 7.53 -3.23 -0.95
N ALA A 176 6.41 -3.74 -0.43
CA ALA A 176 5.25 -4.11 -1.24
C ALA A 176 4.73 -2.94 -2.08
N THR A 177 4.73 -1.72 -1.54
CA THR A 177 4.32 -0.50 -2.25
C THR A 177 5.25 -0.20 -3.43
N ARG A 178 6.57 -0.37 -3.29
CA ARG A 178 7.51 -0.19 -4.41
C ARG A 178 7.24 -1.17 -5.54
N VAL A 179 6.98 -2.44 -5.20
CA VAL A 179 6.62 -3.47 -6.19
C VAL A 179 5.29 -3.14 -6.85
N GLY A 180 4.29 -2.71 -6.06
CA GLY A 180 3.00 -2.25 -6.57
C GLY A 180 3.12 -1.07 -7.53
N ALA A 181 3.92 -0.05 -7.19
CA ALA A 181 4.16 1.11 -8.05
C ALA A 181 4.87 0.72 -9.37
N TYR A 182 5.79 -0.24 -9.33
CA TYR A 182 6.46 -0.76 -10.52
C TYR A 182 5.48 -1.45 -11.49
N TYR A 183 4.61 -2.31 -10.97
CA TYR A 183 3.56 -2.98 -11.76
C TYR A 183 2.42 -2.04 -12.17
N GLY A 184 2.15 -1.02 -11.36
CA GLY A 184 1.23 0.08 -11.68
C GLY A 184 1.79 1.08 -12.68
N LEU A 185 2.94 0.80 -13.31
CA LEU A 185 3.59 1.64 -14.33
C LEU A 185 3.96 3.05 -13.84
N MET A 186 4.09 3.24 -12.53
CA MET A 186 4.39 4.55 -11.92
C MET A 186 5.88 4.85 -11.85
N THR A 187 6.74 3.84 -12.03
CA THR A 187 8.20 3.99 -12.02
C THR A 187 8.88 2.96 -12.89
N ASP A 188 10.03 3.35 -13.44
CA ASP A 188 10.95 2.51 -14.22
C ASP A 188 12.15 2.00 -13.42
N GLU A 189 12.22 2.39 -12.14
CA GLU A 189 13.24 1.93 -11.21
C GLU A 189 12.87 0.54 -10.70
N TYR A 190 13.80 -0.42 -10.81
CA TYR A 190 13.60 -1.77 -10.29
C TYR A 190 13.46 -1.72 -8.76
N PRO A 191 12.44 -2.37 -8.14
CA PRO A 191 12.24 -2.30 -6.70
C PRO A 191 13.39 -2.96 -5.92
N PRO A 192 14.12 -2.24 -5.04
CA PRO A 192 15.15 -2.86 -4.21
C PRO A 192 14.55 -3.88 -3.23
N PHE A 193 15.30 -4.95 -2.96
CA PHE A 193 15.03 -5.93 -1.89
C PHE A 193 15.40 -5.33 -0.54
N SER A 194 14.55 -4.45 -0.03
CA SER A 194 14.80 -3.77 1.24
C SER A 194 13.49 -3.49 1.96
N LEU A 195 13.53 -3.45 3.28
CA LEU A 195 12.44 -2.97 4.13
C LEU A 195 12.46 -1.45 4.31
N ASP A 196 13.59 -0.79 4.02
CA ASP A 196 13.78 0.67 4.19
C ASP A 196 13.18 1.53 3.09
#